data_AF-A0A932YMN3-F1
#
_entry.id   AF-A0A932YMN3-F1
#
_cell.length_a   1.000
_cell.length_b   1.000
_cell.length_c   1.000
_cell.angle_alpha   90.00
_cell.angle_beta   90.00
_cell.angle_gamma   90.00
#
_symmetry.space_group_name_H-M   'P 1'
#
loop_
_entity.id
_entity.type
_entity.pdbx_description
1 polymer ?
#
loop_
_entity_poly.entity_id
_entity_poly.type
_entity_poly.pdbx_seq_one_letter_code
_entity_poly.pdbx_strand_id
1 'polypeptide(L)'
;MKNGFFEQLRRDAREVRLSAKEREVMRRALEKSLALPSLVKSPIRVTPSPFLFISSKLVAPLAFVLIITIVGGGTVYAAEGAVPGDTLYPIKVNVNEKVEVALAVSNEAKAAVHAKFAERRMREAEVLAEQGRLTSATKTEIEIRLDQHAAAVEIAAEEVGRENPVAAEELSRRLSSILEAHGALIERIAEEVGDGESREESKRLGEALRERGKKFARADQGISVMAMRSSSGDIEVEAFAESDGSAVSAAIVIEREANPVVLRIGERASITLIEAEAHLEALRKNLNATTTERVKKQIEKTREFIKKLHSDDKQGSEKALKDAEKLKVFIEAQEQFETRALLPAPEDDEEEKANEKQEGDPEGDEDILPALQL
;
A
#
# COMPACT_ATOMS: atom_id res chain seq x y z
N MET A 1 68.81 -22.19 26.27
CA MET A 1 69.39 -21.04 27.00
C MET A 1 68.58 -20.86 28.29
N LYS A 2 69.22 -20.95 29.46
CA LYS A 2 68.58 -20.69 30.78
C LYS A 2 69.07 -19.32 31.28
N ASN A 3 68.14 -18.44 31.63
CA ASN A 3 68.37 -17.02 31.90
C ASN A 3 69.05 -16.79 33.26
N GLY A 4 70.38 -16.57 33.27
CA GLY A 4 71.18 -16.31 34.48
C GLY A 4 71.05 -14.89 35.06
N PHE A 5 70.41 -13.96 34.35
CA PHE A 5 70.30 -12.55 34.76
C PHE A 5 69.46 -12.35 36.04
N PHE A 6 68.30 -13.00 36.15
CA PHE A 6 67.41 -12.81 37.30
C PHE A 6 67.95 -13.45 38.59
N GLU A 7 68.71 -14.55 38.46
CA GLU A 7 69.42 -15.17 39.59
C GLU A 7 70.52 -14.23 40.12
N GLN A 8 71.28 -13.58 39.23
CA GLN A 8 72.26 -12.55 39.60
C GLN A 8 71.58 -11.35 40.27
N LEU A 9 70.52 -10.81 39.67
CA LEU A 9 69.81 -9.65 40.23
C LEU A 9 69.25 -9.93 41.64
N ARG A 10 68.71 -11.14 41.85
CA ARG A 10 68.16 -11.55 43.16
C ARG A 10 69.26 -11.75 44.20
N ARG A 11 70.44 -12.21 43.78
CA ARG A 11 71.61 -12.34 44.65
C ARG A 11 72.14 -10.96 45.07
N ASP A 12 72.33 -10.06 44.10
CA ASP A 12 72.85 -8.71 44.36
C ASP A 12 71.87 -7.89 45.21
N ALA A 13 70.56 -8.00 44.97
CA ALA A 13 69.53 -7.34 45.78
C ALA A 13 69.48 -7.84 47.24
N ARG A 14 69.98 -9.05 47.55
CA ARG A 14 70.12 -9.54 48.94
C ARG A 14 71.38 -9.01 49.62
N GLU A 15 72.40 -8.66 48.85
CA GLU A 15 73.66 -8.06 49.35
C GLU A 15 73.50 -6.55 49.63
N VAL A 16 72.57 -5.87 48.96
CA VAL A 16 72.23 -4.46 49.27
C VAL A 16 71.38 -4.38 50.54
N ARG A 17 72.05 -4.24 51.68
CA ARG A 17 71.40 -3.87 52.95
C ARG A 17 71.71 -2.41 53.29
N LEU A 18 70.67 -1.61 53.46
CA LEU A 18 70.80 -0.25 54.00
C LEU A 18 71.53 -0.32 55.35
N SER A 19 72.60 0.44 55.47
CA SER A 19 73.33 0.59 56.73
C SER A 19 72.39 1.14 57.80
N ALA A 20 72.69 0.88 59.07
CA ALA A 20 71.89 1.39 60.18
C ALA A 20 71.74 2.93 60.12
N LYS A 21 72.77 3.62 59.61
CA LYS A 21 72.80 5.08 59.46
C LYS A 21 71.85 5.56 58.37
N GLU A 22 71.83 4.93 57.20
CA GLU A 22 70.92 5.30 56.10
C GLU A 22 69.46 5.06 56.47
N ARG A 23 69.19 3.97 57.18
CA ARG A 23 67.85 3.63 57.66
C ARG A 23 67.31 4.66 58.64
N GLU A 24 68.15 5.15 59.54
CA GLU A 24 67.79 6.19 60.50
C GLU A 24 67.51 7.54 59.80
N VAL A 25 68.30 7.89 58.79
CA VAL A 25 68.07 9.10 57.98
C VAL A 25 66.74 9.01 57.22
N MET A 26 66.45 7.88 56.58
CA MET A 26 65.17 7.66 55.90
C MET A 26 63.98 7.70 56.87
N ARG A 27 64.12 7.12 58.07
CA ARG A 27 63.07 7.13 59.09
C ARG A 27 62.72 8.54 59.52
N ARG A 28 63.72 9.39 59.81
CA ARG A 28 63.49 10.79 60.18
C ARG A 28 62.86 11.61 59.06
N ALA A 29 63.22 11.33 57.80
CA ALA A 29 62.61 11.99 56.65
C ALA A 29 61.12 11.64 56.52
N LEU A 30 60.76 10.37 56.74
CA LEU A 30 59.36 9.90 56.75
C LEU A 30 58.56 10.46 57.93
N GLU A 31 59.14 10.47 59.14
CA GLU A 31 58.47 11.05 60.32
C GLU A 31 58.17 12.54 60.09
N LYS A 32 59.09 13.28 59.44
CA LYS A 32 58.86 14.68 59.06
C LYS A 32 57.76 14.84 58.00
N SER A 33 57.64 13.93 57.03
CA SER A 33 56.59 14.02 56.01
C SER A 33 55.21 13.60 56.54
N LEU A 34 55.16 12.71 57.53
CA LEU A 34 53.93 12.22 58.17
C LEU A 34 53.42 13.15 59.28
N ALA A 35 54.30 13.98 59.86
CA ALA A 35 53.92 14.99 60.86
C ALA A 35 53.24 16.24 60.26
N LEU A 36 53.11 16.33 58.94
CA LEU A 36 52.29 17.36 58.31
C LEU A 36 50.81 16.92 58.32
N PRO A 37 49.87 17.71 58.85
CA PRO A 37 48.45 17.38 58.77
C PRO A 37 48.05 17.26 57.30
N SER A 38 47.40 16.15 56.95
CA SER A 38 46.97 15.89 55.57
C SER A 38 46.05 17.01 55.06
N LEU A 39 46.34 17.44 53.84
CA LEU A 39 45.68 18.54 53.13
C LEU A 39 44.20 18.24 52.88
N VAL A 40 43.36 19.21 53.26
CA VAL A 40 42.13 19.67 52.58
C VAL A 40 41.19 18.57 52.03
N LYS A 41 40.09 18.30 52.74
CA LYS A 41 38.88 17.75 52.11
C LYS A 41 38.44 18.73 51.01
N SER A 42 38.54 18.33 49.74
CA SER A 42 38.10 19.15 48.61
C SER A 42 36.63 19.56 48.79
N PRO A 43 36.26 20.85 48.65
CA PRO A 43 34.88 21.32 48.81
C PRO A 43 34.04 21.14 47.53
N ILE A 44 34.46 20.26 46.60
CA ILE A 44 33.72 20.01 45.37
C ILE A 44 32.53 19.12 45.73
N ARG A 45 31.40 19.75 46.11
CA ARG A 45 30.11 19.09 46.08
C ARG A 45 29.73 18.90 44.63
N VAL A 46 29.84 17.67 44.14
CA VAL A 46 29.28 17.26 42.85
C VAL A 46 27.75 17.39 42.97
N THR A 47 27.19 18.51 42.52
CA THR A 47 25.74 18.64 42.35
C THR A 47 25.35 17.87 41.09
N PRO A 48 24.56 16.78 41.20
CA PRO A 48 24.11 16.06 40.02
C PRO A 48 23.24 16.97 39.15
N SER A 49 23.51 16.95 37.85
CA SER A 49 22.80 17.71 36.83
C SER A 49 21.29 17.39 36.85
N PRO A 50 20.40 18.40 36.73
CA PRO A 50 18.96 18.20 36.62
C PRO A 50 18.55 17.40 35.36
N PHE A 51 19.44 17.27 34.39
CA PHE A 51 19.22 16.52 33.15
C PHE A 51 19.57 15.02 33.26
N LEU A 52 20.13 14.57 34.39
CA LEU A 52 20.49 13.17 34.65
C LEU A 52 19.65 12.52 35.76
N PHE A 53 18.44 13.02 36.01
CA PHE A 53 17.47 12.37 36.90
C PHE A 53 16.58 11.35 36.16
N ILE A 54 17.14 10.54 35.27
CA ILE A 54 16.46 9.30 34.89
C ILE A 54 16.63 8.38 36.10
N SER A 55 15.57 8.21 36.89
CA SER A 55 15.62 7.29 38.02
C SER A 55 16.11 5.92 37.55
N SER A 56 17.01 5.27 38.29
CA SER A 56 17.58 3.97 37.90
C SER A 56 16.52 2.89 37.65
N LYS A 57 15.31 3.09 38.19
CA LYS A 57 14.11 2.27 37.98
C LYS A 57 13.49 2.44 36.59
N LEU A 58 13.70 3.57 35.93
CA LEU A 58 13.21 3.86 34.57
C LEU A 58 14.28 3.57 33.49
N VAL A 59 15.55 3.43 33.85
CA VAL A 59 16.63 3.11 32.89
C VAL A 59 16.41 1.76 32.23
N ALA A 60 16.04 0.72 32.99
CA ALA A 60 15.79 -0.61 32.44
C ALA A 60 14.59 -0.66 31.45
N PRO A 61 13.38 -0.15 31.79
CA PRO A 61 12.29 -0.13 30.83
C PRO A 61 12.54 0.82 29.65
N LEU A 62 13.22 1.96 29.85
CA LEU A 62 13.54 2.88 28.75
C LEU A 62 14.61 2.30 27.81
N ALA A 63 15.63 1.62 28.34
CA ALA A 63 16.61 0.89 27.53
C ALA A 63 15.96 -0.29 26.80
N PHE A 64 15.01 -0.99 27.43
CA PHE A 64 14.25 -2.05 26.78
C PHE A 64 13.37 -1.52 25.65
N VAL A 65 12.65 -0.42 25.87
CA VAL A 65 11.89 0.27 24.82
C VAL A 65 12.83 0.71 23.70
N LEU A 66 13.97 1.32 24.01
CA LEU A 66 14.95 1.75 23.02
C LEU A 66 15.53 0.58 22.22
N ILE A 67 15.84 -0.55 22.87
CA ILE A 67 16.31 -1.78 22.20
C ILE A 67 15.20 -2.34 21.31
N ILE A 68 13.95 -2.37 21.77
CA ILE A 68 12.80 -2.75 20.94
C ILE A 68 12.62 -1.77 19.77
N THR A 69 12.81 -0.47 19.96
CA THR A 69 12.67 0.51 18.89
C THR A 69 13.81 0.41 17.88
N ILE A 70 15.05 0.13 18.31
CA ILE A 70 16.20 0.00 17.40
C ILE A 70 16.16 -1.35 16.68
N VAL A 71 15.96 -2.45 17.39
CA VAL A 71 15.93 -3.80 16.82
C VAL A 71 14.61 -4.06 16.10
N GLY A 72 13.49 -3.62 16.67
CA GLY A 72 12.15 -3.73 16.08
C GLY A 72 11.87 -2.69 15.00
N GLY A 73 12.42 -1.47 15.09
CA GLY A 73 12.24 -0.46 14.04
C GLY A 73 12.90 -0.85 12.72
N GLY A 74 14.11 -1.45 12.79
CA GLY A 74 14.80 -1.96 11.60
C GLY A 74 14.08 -3.14 10.94
N THR A 75 13.51 -4.05 11.73
CA THR A 75 12.76 -5.21 11.20
C THR A 75 11.39 -4.83 10.69
N VAL A 76 10.69 -3.88 11.33
CA VAL A 76 9.42 -3.31 10.86
C VAL A 76 9.59 -2.61 9.52
N TYR A 77 10.65 -1.80 9.37
CA TYR A 77 10.94 -1.10 8.11
C TYR A 77 11.34 -2.07 6.98
N ALA A 78 12.20 -3.05 7.27
CA ALA A 78 12.58 -4.07 6.29
C ALA A 78 11.39 -4.96 5.89
N ALA A 79 10.46 -5.22 6.81
CA ALA A 79 9.26 -5.99 6.52
C ALA A 79 8.32 -5.27 5.53
N GLU A 80 8.38 -3.94 5.41
CA GLU A 80 7.49 -3.18 4.51
C GLU A 80 7.68 -3.55 3.03
N GLY A 81 8.90 -3.93 2.62
CA GLY A 81 9.20 -4.41 1.27
C GLY A 81 8.99 -5.90 1.05
N ALA A 82 8.68 -6.69 2.09
CA ALA A 82 8.60 -8.14 2.00
C ALA A 82 7.36 -8.60 1.23
N VAL A 83 7.49 -9.54 0.29
CA VAL A 83 6.37 -10.16 -0.43
C VAL A 83 6.06 -11.56 0.13
N PRO A 84 4.90 -12.18 -0.18
CA PRO A 84 4.64 -13.59 0.16
C PRO A 84 5.82 -14.50 -0.21
N GLY A 85 6.21 -15.35 0.75
CA GLY A 85 7.40 -16.19 0.65
C GLY A 85 8.69 -15.59 1.24
N ASP A 86 8.72 -14.28 1.52
CA ASP A 86 9.85 -13.65 2.21
C ASP A 86 9.78 -13.86 3.72
N THR A 87 10.95 -13.93 4.37
CA THR A 87 11.09 -14.28 5.80
C THR A 87 10.40 -13.29 6.75
N LEU A 88 10.35 -12.01 6.38
CA LEU A 88 9.75 -10.94 7.19
C LEU A 88 8.29 -10.65 6.83
N TYR A 89 7.73 -11.32 5.81
CA TYR A 89 6.34 -11.11 5.42
C TYR A 89 5.33 -11.37 6.57
N PRO A 90 5.51 -12.39 7.43
CA PRO A 90 4.65 -12.58 8.60
C PRO A 90 4.65 -11.40 9.56
N ILE A 91 5.74 -10.62 9.64
CA ILE A 91 5.82 -9.42 10.48
C ILE A 91 5.00 -8.28 9.86
N LYS A 92 5.12 -8.05 8.55
CA LYS A 92 4.31 -7.05 7.82
C LYS A 92 2.83 -7.24 8.15
N VAL A 93 2.34 -8.46 7.95
CA VAL A 93 0.90 -8.73 8.00
C VAL A 93 0.34 -8.98 9.39
N ASN A 94 1.09 -9.61 10.30
CA ASN A 94 0.58 -9.93 11.63
C ASN A 94 0.88 -8.85 12.67
N VAL A 95 1.80 -7.92 12.37
CA VAL A 95 2.21 -6.86 13.30
C VAL A 95 1.95 -5.50 12.69
N ASN A 96 2.63 -5.12 11.59
CA ASN A 96 2.56 -3.76 11.05
C ASN A 96 1.12 -3.39 10.67
N GLU A 97 0.46 -4.26 9.90
CA GLU A 97 -0.90 -4.00 9.42
C GLU A 97 -1.93 -3.93 10.57
N LYS A 98 -1.76 -4.74 11.63
CA LYS A 98 -2.63 -4.67 12.81
C LYS A 98 -2.46 -3.37 13.58
N VAL A 99 -1.23 -2.86 13.66
CA VAL A 99 -0.95 -1.58 14.31
C VAL A 99 -1.57 -0.44 13.51
N GLU A 100 -1.41 -0.42 12.18
CA GLU A 100 -2.04 0.58 11.31
C GLU A 100 -3.57 0.56 11.44
N VAL A 101 -4.21 -0.62 11.47
CA VAL A 101 -5.67 -0.74 11.68
C VAL A 101 -6.08 -0.27 13.08
N ALA A 102 -5.30 -0.59 14.12
CA ALA A 102 -5.59 -0.16 15.49
C ALA A 102 -5.52 1.37 15.67
N LEU A 103 -4.74 2.06 14.83
CA LEU A 103 -4.64 3.52 14.82
C LEU A 103 -5.77 4.18 14.00
N ALA A 104 -6.50 3.42 13.19
CA ALA A 104 -7.65 3.92 12.44
C ALA A 104 -8.91 3.97 13.34
N VAL A 105 -9.23 5.16 13.83
CA VAL A 105 -10.32 5.35 14.82
C VAL A 105 -11.70 5.35 14.16
N SER A 106 -11.88 6.05 13.03
CA SER A 106 -13.17 6.14 12.34
C SER A 106 -13.39 5.00 11.35
N ASN A 107 -14.65 4.79 10.94
CA ASN A 107 -15.00 3.75 9.98
C ASN A 107 -14.47 4.07 8.57
N GLU A 108 -14.49 5.34 8.18
CA GLU A 108 -13.85 5.81 6.94
C GLU A 108 -12.35 5.55 6.98
N ALA A 109 -11.69 5.83 8.12
CA ALA A 109 -10.26 5.59 8.27
C ALA A 109 -9.93 4.11 8.17
N LYS A 110 -10.73 3.23 8.79
CA LYS A 110 -10.55 1.78 8.68
C LYS A 110 -10.77 1.30 7.25
N ALA A 111 -11.80 1.79 6.58
CA ALA A 111 -12.06 1.47 5.18
C ALA A 111 -10.89 1.88 4.28
N ALA A 112 -10.33 3.09 4.51
CA ALA A 112 -9.16 3.57 3.79
C ALA A 112 -7.90 2.72 4.06
N VAL A 113 -7.66 2.31 5.31
CA VAL A 113 -6.51 1.44 5.66
C VAL A 113 -6.66 0.05 5.04
N HIS A 114 -7.86 -0.54 5.06
CA HIS A 114 -8.09 -1.83 4.40
C HIS A 114 -7.99 -1.73 2.87
N ALA A 115 -8.50 -0.66 2.26
CA ALA A 115 -8.33 -0.40 0.83
C ALA A 115 -6.84 -0.27 0.46
N LYS A 116 -6.05 0.44 1.28
CA LYS A 116 -4.59 0.53 1.13
C LYS A 116 -3.93 -0.85 1.18
N PHE A 117 -4.35 -1.74 2.07
CA PHE A 117 -3.78 -3.08 2.14
C PHE A 117 -4.20 -3.98 0.97
N ALA A 118 -5.45 -3.86 0.50
CA ALA A 118 -5.90 -4.53 -0.72
C ALA A 118 -5.02 -4.11 -1.92
N GLU A 119 -4.78 -2.81 -2.08
CA GLU A 119 -3.87 -2.25 -3.08
C GLU A 119 -2.43 -2.77 -2.91
N ARG A 120 -1.93 -2.83 -1.66
CA ARG A 120 -0.62 -3.39 -1.35
C ARG A 120 -0.51 -4.86 -1.77
N ARG A 121 -1.54 -5.69 -1.58
CA ARG A 121 -1.54 -7.10 -2.01
C ARG A 121 -1.40 -7.24 -3.53
N MET A 122 -2.00 -6.32 -4.29
CA MET A 122 -1.85 -6.28 -5.76
C MET A 122 -0.44 -5.87 -6.19
N ARG A 123 0.14 -4.87 -5.53
CA ARG A 123 1.55 -4.48 -5.75
C ARG A 123 2.53 -5.59 -5.40
N GLU A 124 2.26 -6.36 -4.34
CA GLU A 124 3.06 -7.54 -4.01
C GLU A 124 2.96 -8.62 -5.10
N ALA A 125 1.79 -8.75 -5.73
CA ALA A 125 1.62 -9.62 -6.89
C ALA A 125 2.40 -9.13 -8.12
N GLU A 126 2.44 -7.81 -8.37
CA GLU A 126 3.25 -7.23 -9.44
C GLU A 126 4.74 -7.52 -9.25
N VAL A 127 5.24 -7.36 -8.03
CA VAL A 127 6.63 -7.68 -7.68
C VAL A 127 6.91 -9.17 -7.89
N LEU A 128 6.00 -10.04 -7.46
CA LEU A 128 6.17 -11.49 -7.66
C LEU A 128 6.08 -11.87 -9.15
N ALA A 129 5.19 -11.24 -9.91
CA ALA A 129 5.07 -11.46 -11.35
C ALA A 129 6.33 -11.00 -12.09
N GLU A 130 6.88 -9.84 -11.72
CA GLU A 130 8.12 -9.31 -12.28
C GLU A 130 9.33 -10.22 -12.00
N GLN A 131 9.40 -10.74 -10.78
CA GLN A 131 10.47 -11.64 -10.36
C GLN A 131 10.31 -13.09 -10.86
N GLY A 132 9.21 -13.41 -11.57
CA GLY A 132 8.88 -14.77 -11.98
C GLY A 132 8.58 -15.71 -10.79
N ARG A 133 8.23 -15.16 -9.64
CA ARG A 133 7.99 -15.85 -8.36
C ARG A 133 6.51 -16.01 -8.01
N LEU A 134 5.59 -15.59 -8.89
CA LEU A 134 4.15 -15.74 -8.66
C LEU A 134 3.70 -17.18 -8.89
N THR A 135 3.93 -18.03 -7.89
CA THR A 135 3.45 -19.43 -7.88
C THR A 135 1.98 -19.53 -7.49
N SER A 136 1.38 -20.71 -7.70
CA SER A 136 0.02 -21.01 -7.22
C SER A 136 -0.16 -20.74 -5.72
N ALA A 137 0.86 -21.08 -4.91
CA ALA A 137 0.83 -20.87 -3.46
C ALA A 137 0.85 -19.39 -3.08
N THR A 138 1.77 -18.61 -3.65
CA THR A 138 1.88 -17.15 -3.38
C THR A 138 0.67 -16.38 -3.90
N LYS A 139 0.13 -16.76 -5.06
CA LYS A 139 -1.13 -16.20 -5.58
C LYS A 139 -2.29 -16.46 -4.63
N THR A 140 -2.45 -17.70 -4.17
CA THR A 140 -3.53 -18.05 -3.24
C THR A 140 -3.42 -17.25 -1.94
N GLU A 141 -2.20 -17.07 -1.41
CA GLU A 141 -1.99 -16.23 -0.23
C GLU A 141 -2.35 -14.75 -0.47
N ILE A 142 -2.03 -14.21 -1.65
CA ILE A 142 -2.45 -12.86 -2.06
C ILE A 142 -3.97 -12.77 -2.13
N GLU A 143 -4.63 -13.70 -2.81
CA GLU A 143 -6.08 -13.70 -2.99
C GLU A 143 -6.81 -13.77 -1.65
N ILE A 144 -6.40 -14.66 -0.75
CA ILE A 144 -7.01 -14.78 0.60
C ILE A 144 -6.91 -13.46 1.36
N ARG A 145 -5.74 -12.83 1.38
CA ARG A 145 -5.52 -11.58 2.13
C ARG A 145 -6.22 -10.41 1.48
N LEU A 146 -6.23 -10.37 0.14
CA LEU A 146 -6.98 -9.39 -0.62
C LEU A 146 -8.47 -9.51 -0.31
N ASP A 147 -9.03 -10.72 -0.28
CA ASP A 147 -10.42 -10.97 0.08
C ASP A 147 -10.74 -10.55 1.52
N GLN A 148 -9.83 -10.78 2.46
CA GLN A 148 -9.99 -10.31 3.84
C GLN A 148 -10.08 -8.79 3.93
N HIS A 149 -9.23 -8.06 3.18
CA HIS A 149 -9.27 -6.60 3.16
C HIS A 149 -10.47 -6.08 2.38
N ALA A 150 -10.83 -6.71 1.26
CA ALA A 150 -11.99 -6.36 0.45
C ALA A 150 -13.30 -6.49 1.27
N ALA A 151 -13.47 -7.59 1.99
CA ALA A 151 -14.61 -7.78 2.89
C ALA A 151 -14.63 -6.76 4.04
N ALA A 152 -13.46 -6.42 4.60
CA ALA A 152 -13.36 -5.38 5.63
C ALA A 152 -13.71 -3.98 5.09
N VAL A 153 -13.37 -3.70 3.82
CA VAL A 153 -13.81 -2.48 3.13
C VAL A 153 -15.32 -2.47 2.95
N GLU A 154 -15.94 -3.57 2.51
CA GLU A 154 -17.40 -3.67 2.37
C GLU A 154 -18.12 -3.40 3.69
N ILE A 155 -17.69 -4.07 4.77
CA ILE A 155 -18.27 -3.88 6.10
C ILE A 155 -18.11 -2.43 6.56
N ALA A 156 -16.92 -1.84 6.41
CA ALA A 156 -16.70 -0.45 6.79
C ALA A 156 -17.50 0.52 5.89
N ALA A 157 -17.66 0.22 4.61
CA ALA A 157 -18.44 1.00 3.65
C ALA A 157 -19.94 0.95 3.97
N GLU A 158 -20.47 -0.19 4.43
CA GLU A 158 -21.85 -0.29 4.93
C GLU A 158 -22.07 0.62 6.14
N GLU A 159 -21.11 0.65 7.08
CA GLU A 159 -21.20 1.53 8.25
C GLU A 159 -21.11 3.02 7.86
N VAL A 160 -20.17 3.37 6.98
CA VAL A 160 -20.04 4.73 6.42
C VAL A 160 -21.31 5.11 5.64
N GLY A 161 -21.90 4.18 4.91
CA GLY A 161 -23.09 4.38 4.10
C GLY A 161 -24.33 4.79 4.90
N ARG A 162 -24.38 4.46 6.19
CA ARG A 162 -25.45 4.92 7.10
C ARG A 162 -25.39 6.42 7.36
N GLU A 163 -24.21 7.01 7.34
CA GLU A 163 -24.00 8.44 7.59
C GLU A 163 -23.78 9.24 6.30
N ASN A 164 -23.07 8.65 5.33
CA ASN A 164 -22.65 9.27 4.08
C ASN A 164 -22.70 8.24 2.93
N PRO A 165 -23.89 7.97 2.35
CA PRO A 165 -24.05 6.99 1.27
C PRO A 165 -23.22 7.35 0.03
N VAL A 166 -22.98 8.65 -0.18
CA VAL A 166 -22.17 9.14 -1.30
C VAL A 166 -20.71 8.70 -1.16
N ALA A 167 -20.15 8.70 0.06
CA ALA A 167 -18.78 8.26 0.29
C ALA A 167 -18.62 6.74 0.19
N ALA A 168 -19.63 5.97 0.60
CA ALA A 168 -19.62 4.51 0.46
C ALA A 168 -19.59 4.08 -1.02
N GLU A 169 -20.39 4.73 -1.87
CA GLU A 169 -20.42 4.44 -3.31
C GLU A 169 -19.12 4.90 -4.01
N GLU A 170 -18.58 6.08 -3.67
CA GLU A 170 -17.27 6.52 -4.18
C GLU A 170 -16.16 5.49 -3.85
N LEU A 171 -16.14 4.98 -2.61
CA LEU A 171 -15.16 3.99 -2.16
C LEU A 171 -15.25 2.68 -2.95
N SER A 172 -16.47 2.17 -3.17
CA SER A 172 -16.71 0.96 -3.95
C SER A 172 -16.29 1.12 -5.41
N ARG A 173 -16.60 2.27 -6.02
CA ARG A 173 -16.20 2.60 -7.41
C ARG A 173 -14.69 2.73 -7.55
N ARG A 174 -14.04 3.36 -6.57
CA ARG A 174 -12.59 3.46 -6.52
C ARG A 174 -11.94 2.09 -6.39
N LEU A 175 -12.40 1.24 -5.46
CA LEU A 175 -11.85 -0.10 -5.29
C LEU A 175 -12.03 -0.94 -6.57
N SER A 176 -13.19 -0.86 -7.22
CA SER A 176 -13.44 -1.50 -8.53
C SER A 176 -12.43 -1.05 -9.59
N SER A 177 -12.19 0.26 -9.69
CA SER A 177 -11.26 0.85 -10.67
C SER A 177 -9.81 0.45 -10.39
N ILE A 178 -9.39 0.43 -9.11
CA ILE A 178 -8.05 0.01 -8.69
C ILE A 178 -7.86 -1.50 -8.99
N LEU A 179 -8.81 -2.36 -8.64
CA LEU A 179 -8.74 -3.81 -8.93
C LEU A 179 -8.56 -4.07 -10.44
N GLU A 180 -9.31 -3.35 -11.28
CA GLU A 180 -9.23 -3.48 -12.73
C GLU A 180 -7.88 -2.98 -13.27
N ALA A 181 -7.39 -1.82 -12.79
CA ALA A 181 -6.12 -1.25 -13.20
C ALA A 181 -4.93 -2.15 -12.84
N HIS A 182 -4.86 -2.62 -11.60
CA HIS A 182 -3.80 -3.53 -11.14
C HIS A 182 -3.90 -4.90 -11.81
N GLY A 183 -5.10 -5.42 -12.07
CA GLY A 183 -5.28 -6.67 -12.83
C GLY A 183 -4.70 -6.59 -14.24
N ALA A 184 -5.01 -5.50 -14.96
CA ALA A 184 -4.44 -5.25 -16.28
C ALA A 184 -2.91 -5.08 -16.26
N LEU A 185 -2.38 -4.43 -15.21
CA LEU A 185 -0.94 -4.27 -15.04
C LEU A 185 -0.23 -5.61 -14.79
N ILE A 186 -0.77 -6.47 -13.92
CA ILE A 186 -0.18 -7.79 -13.63
C ILE A 186 -0.13 -8.65 -14.90
N GLU A 187 -1.18 -8.62 -15.71
CA GLU A 187 -1.20 -9.27 -17.02
C GLU A 187 -0.13 -8.69 -17.96
N ARG A 188 0.00 -7.36 -18.00
CA ARG A 188 1.02 -6.66 -18.80
C ARG A 188 2.45 -7.02 -18.38
N ILE A 189 2.73 -7.06 -17.07
CA ILE A 189 4.03 -7.48 -16.54
C ILE A 189 4.33 -8.92 -16.98
N ALA A 190 3.36 -9.80 -16.90
CA ALA A 190 3.51 -11.21 -17.28
C ALA A 190 3.74 -11.43 -18.79
N GLU A 191 3.28 -10.52 -19.65
CA GLU A 191 3.60 -10.55 -21.07
C GLU A 191 5.07 -10.22 -21.36
N GLU A 192 5.65 -9.30 -20.59
CA GLU A 192 7.03 -8.81 -20.75
C GLU A 192 8.07 -9.75 -20.11
N VAL A 193 7.72 -10.48 -19.05
CA VAL A 193 8.68 -11.25 -18.23
C VAL A 193 8.96 -12.67 -18.75
N GLY A 194 8.14 -13.22 -19.66
CA GLY A 194 8.39 -14.54 -20.30
C GLY A 194 7.53 -15.68 -19.78
N ASP A 195 7.80 -16.92 -20.21
CA ASP A 195 6.93 -18.10 -20.03
C ASP A 195 7.12 -18.87 -18.70
N GLY A 196 6.13 -19.71 -18.35
CA GLY A 196 6.14 -20.56 -17.15
C GLY A 196 4.94 -20.35 -16.22
N GLU A 197 4.99 -20.98 -15.05
CA GLU A 197 3.92 -20.94 -14.02
C GLU A 197 3.55 -19.50 -13.64
N SER A 198 4.55 -18.63 -13.44
CA SER A 198 4.32 -17.23 -13.04
C SER A 198 3.47 -16.46 -14.05
N ARG A 199 3.59 -16.75 -15.35
CA ARG A 199 2.79 -16.10 -16.38
C ARG A 199 1.34 -16.59 -16.36
N GLU A 200 1.14 -17.89 -16.19
CA GLU A 200 -0.19 -18.49 -16.09
C GLU A 200 -0.92 -17.98 -14.84
N GLU A 201 -0.24 -17.95 -13.69
CA GLU A 201 -0.83 -17.48 -12.45
C GLU A 201 -1.05 -15.97 -12.45
N SER A 202 -0.20 -15.18 -13.12
CA SER A 202 -0.44 -13.73 -13.31
C SER A 202 -1.71 -13.47 -14.12
N LYS A 203 -1.93 -14.23 -15.20
CA LYS A 203 -3.16 -14.12 -16.01
C LYS A 203 -4.39 -14.49 -15.20
N ARG A 204 -4.34 -15.64 -14.49
CA ARG A 204 -5.45 -16.05 -13.62
C ARG A 204 -5.75 -15.04 -12.53
N LEU A 205 -4.72 -14.44 -11.95
CA LEU A 205 -4.89 -13.40 -10.93
C LEU A 205 -5.49 -12.12 -11.54
N GLY A 206 -5.00 -11.66 -12.69
CA GLY A 206 -5.57 -10.51 -13.41
C GLY A 206 -7.06 -10.70 -13.72
N GLU A 207 -7.43 -11.89 -14.22
CA GLU A 207 -8.83 -12.27 -14.45
C GLU A 207 -9.65 -12.25 -13.15
N ALA A 208 -9.12 -12.83 -12.06
CA ALA A 208 -9.79 -12.86 -10.77
C ALA A 208 -9.99 -11.44 -10.20
N LEU A 209 -9.01 -10.55 -10.35
CA LEU A 209 -9.10 -9.14 -9.93
C LEU A 209 -10.17 -8.40 -10.73
N ARG A 210 -10.21 -8.58 -12.05
CA ARG A 210 -11.23 -7.98 -12.91
C ARG A 210 -12.64 -8.46 -12.57
N GLU A 211 -12.82 -9.77 -12.33
CA GLU A 211 -14.11 -10.31 -11.90
C GLU A 211 -14.52 -9.80 -10.51
N ARG A 212 -13.57 -9.66 -9.58
CA ARG A 212 -13.82 -9.04 -8.27
C ARG A 212 -14.22 -7.58 -8.42
N GLY A 213 -13.52 -6.80 -9.26
CA GLY A 213 -13.87 -5.41 -9.57
C GLY A 213 -15.29 -5.25 -10.14
N LYS A 214 -15.72 -6.17 -11.02
CA LYS A 214 -17.10 -6.19 -11.54
C LYS A 214 -18.14 -6.48 -10.45
N LYS A 215 -17.83 -7.33 -9.46
CA LYS A 215 -18.74 -7.57 -8.33
C LYS A 215 -18.94 -6.31 -7.50
N PHE A 216 -17.85 -5.59 -7.18
CA PHE A 216 -17.90 -4.29 -6.50
C PHE A 216 -18.73 -3.26 -7.26
N ALA A 217 -18.61 -3.21 -8.60
CA ALA A 217 -19.41 -2.29 -9.42
C ALA A 217 -20.91 -2.65 -9.48
N ARG A 218 -21.27 -3.93 -9.29
CA ARG A 218 -22.64 -4.46 -9.39
C ARG A 218 -23.36 -4.54 -8.05
N ALA A 219 -22.66 -4.73 -6.93
CA ALA A 219 -23.25 -4.82 -5.59
C ALA A 219 -24.05 -3.55 -5.23
N ASP A 220 -23.77 -2.42 -5.87
CA ASP A 220 -24.47 -1.15 -5.70
C ASP A 220 -25.72 -0.96 -6.60
N GLN A 221 -26.05 -1.90 -7.50
CA GLN A 221 -27.30 -1.83 -8.29
C GLN A 221 -28.56 -2.20 -7.48
N GLY A 222 -28.43 -2.42 -6.17
CA GLY A 222 -29.47 -2.99 -5.29
C GLY A 222 -30.56 -2.05 -4.79
N ILE A 223 -30.66 -0.80 -5.27
CA ILE A 223 -31.81 0.07 -4.99
C ILE A 223 -32.46 0.48 -6.31
N SER A 224 -33.24 -0.44 -6.88
CA SER A 224 -34.16 -0.15 -7.98
C SER A 224 -35.48 0.39 -7.41
N VAL A 225 -35.66 1.72 -7.43
CA VAL A 225 -37.00 2.32 -7.29
C VAL A 225 -37.64 2.34 -8.67
N MET A 226 -38.58 1.43 -8.94
CA MET A 226 -39.40 1.50 -10.15
C MET A 226 -40.38 2.66 -10.02
N ALA A 227 -40.12 3.73 -10.77
CA ALA A 227 -41.07 4.82 -10.97
C ALA A 227 -41.88 4.55 -12.24
N MET A 228 -43.18 4.25 -12.10
CA MET A 228 -44.09 4.21 -13.25
C MET A 228 -44.56 5.63 -13.59
N ARG A 229 -44.37 6.01 -14.85
CA ARG A 229 -44.85 7.27 -15.40
C ARG A 229 -46.35 7.14 -15.69
N SER A 230 -47.19 7.88 -14.97
CA SER A 230 -48.61 7.99 -15.33
C SER A 230 -48.79 8.81 -16.61
N SER A 231 -49.88 8.55 -17.34
CA SER A 231 -50.27 9.29 -18.55
C SER A 231 -50.49 10.81 -18.32
N SER A 232 -50.61 11.26 -17.06
CA SER A 232 -50.71 12.68 -16.68
C SER A 232 -49.37 13.40 -16.52
N GLY A 233 -48.24 12.67 -16.51
CA GLY A 233 -46.90 13.24 -16.31
C GLY A 233 -46.39 13.23 -14.87
N ASP A 234 -47.20 12.80 -13.90
CA ASP A 234 -46.78 12.64 -12.51
C ASP A 234 -46.02 11.30 -12.29
N ILE A 235 -45.01 11.32 -11.44
CA ILE A 235 -44.27 10.14 -11.00
C ILE A 235 -44.82 9.69 -9.65
N GLU A 236 -45.55 8.58 -9.62
CA GLU A 236 -45.94 7.92 -8.37
C GLU A 236 -44.81 6.98 -7.94
N VAL A 237 -44.39 7.11 -6.69
CA VAL A 237 -43.45 6.20 -6.03
C VAL A 237 -44.21 5.48 -4.94
N GLU A 238 -44.56 4.21 -5.15
CA GLU A 238 -45.10 3.35 -4.10
C GLU A 238 -43.95 2.75 -3.29
N ALA A 239 -43.74 3.26 -2.08
CA ALA A 239 -42.89 2.60 -1.10
C ALA A 239 -43.74 1.57 -0.34
N PHE A 240 -43.57 0.28 -0.65
CA PHE A 240 -44.17 -0.79 0.15
C PHE A 240 -43.45 -0.88 1.49
N ALA A 241 -44.01 -0.25 2.51
CA ALA A 241 -43.69 -0.57 3.90
C ALA A 241 -44.54 -1.77 4.33
N GLU A 242 -43.88 -2.85 4.76
CA GLU A 242 -44.52 -4.01 5.37
C GLU A 242 -44.99 -3.66 6.80
N SER A 243 -46.03 -2.82 6.92
CA SER A 243 -47.06 -2.84 7.98
C SER A 243 -47.98 -1.61 7.86
N ASP A 244 -49.28 -1.85 7.84
CA ASP A 244 -50.38 -0.86 7.94
C ASP A 244 -50.54 0.18 6.82
N GLY A 245 -51.07 -0.29 5.68
CA GLY A 245 -52.44 0.05 5.27
C GLY A 245 -52.87 1.50 5.02
N SER A 246 -51.96 2.48 4.90
CA SER A 246 -52.34 3.84 4.49
C SER A 246 -51.34 4.44 3.51
N ALA A 247 -51.74 4.47 2.23
CA ALA A 247 -51.00 5.16 1.18
C ALA A 247 -51.14 6.68 1.38
N VAL A 248 -50.05 7.36 1.71
CA VAL A 248 -49.97 8.83 1.72
C VAL A 248 -49.28 9.26 0.43
N SER A 249 -50.02 9.86 -0.49
CA SER A 249 -49.48 10.44 -1.72
C SER A 249 -48.68 11.70 -1.39
N ALA A 250 -47.35 11.64 -1.50
CA ALA A 250 -46.48 12.80 -1.44
C ALA A 250 -45.96 13.11 -2.86
N ALA A 251 -46.28 14.29 -3.38
CA ALA A 251 -45.71 14.78 -4.62
C ALA A 251 -44.28 15.29 -4.35
N ILE A 252 -43.27 14.60 -4.88
CA ILE A 252 -41.87 15.05 -4.83
C ILE A 252 -41.56 15.75 -6.15
N VAL A 253 -41.36 17.07 -6.09
CA VAL A 253 -40.77 17.85 -7.19
C VAL A 253 -39.26 17.59 -7.16
N ILE A 254 -38.74 16.85 -8.14
CA ILE A 254 -37.28 16.68 -8.31
C ILE A 254 -36.77 17.89 -9.11
N GLU A 255 -36.27 18.91 -8.41
CA GLU A 255 -35.31 19.83 -9.05
C GLU A 255 -34.11 19.01 -9.50
N ARG A 256 -33.58 19.31 -10.70
CA ARG A 256 -32.42 18.63 -11.30
C ARG A 256 -31.15 19.04 -10.56
N GLU A 257 -31.04 18.65 -9.29
CA GLU A 257 -29.83 18.81 -8.50
C GLU A 257 -28.76 17.84 -9.02
N ALA A 258 -27.53 18.33 -9.12
CA ALA A 258 -26.37 17.54 -9.50
C ALA A 258 -26.26 16.28 -8.64
N ASN A 259 -25.97 15.13 -9.24
CA ASN A 259 -25.83 13.90 -8.48
C ASN A 259 -24.51 13.97 -7.68
N PRO A 260 -24.57 14.04 -6.32
CA PRO A 260 -23.38 14.27 -5.50
C PRO A 260 -22.36 13.12 -5.61
N VAL A 261 -22.82 11.90 -5.94
CA VAL A 261 -21.94 10.74 -6.20
C VAL A 261 -21.14 10.96 -7.48
N VAL A 262 -21.82 11.37 -8.55
CA VAL A 262 -21.20 11.61 -9.86
C VAL A 262 -20.15 12.71 -9.75
N LEU A 263 -20.47 13.79 -9.02
CA LEU A 263 -19.52 14.88 -8.75
C LEU A 263 -18.29 14.40 -7.98
N ARG A 264 -18.47 13.63 -6.89
CA ARG A 264 -17.34 13.10 -6.11
C ARG A 264 -16.47 12.15 -6.92
N ILE A 265 -17.06 11.27 -7.72
CA ILE A 265 -16.32 10.36 -8.61
C ILE A 265 -15.50 11.17 -9.64
N GLY A 266 -16.09 12.21 -10.25
CA GLY A 266 -15.38 13.09 -11.19
C GLY A 266 -14.27 13.92 -10.55
N GLU A 267 -14.46 14.39 -9.31
CA GLU A 267 -13.42 15.05 -8.51
C GLU A 267 -12.28 14.07 -8.21
N ARG A 268 -12.62 12.84 -7.79
CA ARG A 268 -11.65 11.78 -7.51
C ARG A 268 -10.83 11.44 -8.75
N ALA A 269 -11.47 11.29 -9.91
CA ALA A 269 -10.78 11.07 -11.18
C ALA A 269 -9.79 12.21 -11.49
N SER A 270 -10.20 13.46 -11.25
CA SER A 270 -9.31 14.63 -11.42
C SER A 270 -8.09 14.57 -10.51
N ILE A 271 -8.28 14.24 -9.23
CA ILE A 271 -7.20 14.12 -8.25
C ILE A 271 -6.23 13.00 -8.65
N THR A 272 -6.75 11.82 -8.97
CA THR A 272 -5.94 10.67 -9.41
C THR A 272 -5.11 11.02 -10.65
N LEU A 273 -5.66 11.81 -11.59
CA LEU A 273 -4.93 12.23 -12.78
C LEU A 273 -3.79 13.20 -12.47
N ILE A 274 -3.95 14.07 -11.47
CA ILE A 274 -2.86 14.94 -10.98
C ILE A 274 -1.75 14.10 -10.34
N GLU A 275 -2.11 13.07 -9.56
CA GLU A 275 -1.14 12.13 -8.99
C GLU A 275 -0.35 11.42 -10.11
N ALA A 276 -1.04 10.93 -11.14
CA ALA A 276 -0.43 10.31 -12.31
C ALA A 276 0.57 11.24 -13.02
N GLU A 277 0.22 12.52 -13.21
CA GLU A 277 1.14 13.52 -13.79
C GLU A 277 2.38 13.74 -12.92
N ALA A 278 2.23 13.76 -11.60
CA ALA A 278 3.36 13.93 -10.69
C ALA A 278 4.36 12.77 -10.81
N HIS A 279 3.87 11.53 -10.88
CA HIS A 279 4.72 10.35 -11.13
C HIS A 279 5.38 10.40 -12.52
N LEU A 280 4.67 10.85 -13.55
CA LEU A 280 5.24 10.98 -14.89
C LEU A 280 6.38 12.01 -14.95
N GLU A 281 6.25 13.14 -14.26
CA GLU A 281 7.31 14.15 -14.21
C GLU A 281 8.53 13.66 -13.40
N ALA A 282 8.34 12.82 -12.37
CA ALA A 282 9.46 12.16 -11.68
C ALA A 282 10.26 11.24 -12.63
N LEU A 283 9.54 10.56 -13.52
CA LEU A 283 10.06 9.62 -14.51
C LEU A 283 10.70 10.25 -15.75
N ARG A 284 10.48 11.55 -15.98
CA ARG A 284 10.85 12.26 -17.23
C ARG A 284 12.33 12.14 -17.63
N LYS A 285 13.24 11.98 -16.67
CA LYS A 285 14.68 11.84 -16.95
C LYS A 285 15.06 10.44 -17.44
N ASN A 286 14.27 9.43 -17.10
CA ASN A 286 14.56 8.02 -17.34
C ASN A 286 13.76 7.47 -18.53
N LEU A 287 12.67 8.14 -18.93
CA LEU A 287 11.88 7.79 -20.11
C LEU A 287 12.35 8.48 -21.39
N ASN A 288 12.13 7.80 -22.52
CA ASN A 288 12.35 8.38 -23.83
C ASN A 288 11.32 9.50 -24.11
N ALA A 289 11.72 10.51 -24.88
CA ALA A 289 10.87 11.68 -25.13
C ALA A 289 9.56 11.30 -25.86
N THR A 290 9.59 10.30 -26.74
CA THR A 290 8.42 9.88 -27.51
C THR A 290 7.35 9.19 -26.65
N THR A 291 7.74 8.36 -25.69
CA THR A 291 6.81 7.74 -24.74
C THR A 291 6.31 8.77 -23.73
N THR A 292 7.15 9.68 -23.23
CA THR A 292 6.69 10.76 -22.36
C THR A 292 5.61 11.61 -23.02
N GLU A 293 5.80 12.03 -24.27
CA GLU A 293 4.79 12.81 -25.00
C GLU A 293 3.51 12.00 -25.25
N ARG A 294 3.62 10.69 -25.49
CA ARG A 294 2.45 9.81 -25.65
C ARG A 294 1.61 9.75 -24.38
N VAL A 295 2.24 9.51 -23.23
CA VAL A 295 1.52 9.46 -21.95
C VAL A 295 0.92 10.82 -21.60
N LYS A 296 1.64 11.92 -21.86
CA LYS A 296 1.10 13.28 -21.70
C LYS A 296 -0.16 13.50 -22.52
N LYS A 297 -0.16 13.09 -23.79
CA LYS A 297 -1.34 13.19 -24.66
C LYS A 297 -2.52 12.40 -24.12
N GLN A 298 -2.30 11.22 -23.56
CA GLN A 298 -3.36 10.40 -22.97
C GLN A 298 -3.92 11.05 -21.70
N ILE A 299 -3.05 11.56 -20.82
CA ILE A 299 -3.45 12.34 -19.65
C ILE A 299 -4.29 13.58 -20.07
N GLU A 300 -3.86 14.32 -21.09
CA GLU A 300 -4.61 15.47 -21.60
C GLU A 300 -5.97 15.06 -22.17
N LYS A 301 -6.05 13.93 -22.89
CA LYS A 301 -7.31 13.37 -23.41
C LYS A 301 -8.27 13.06 -22.24
N THR A 302 -7.80 12.38 -21.20
CA THR A 302 -8.61 12.05 -20.01
C THR A 302 -9.02 13.31 -19.25
N ARG A 303 -8.13 14.30 -19.12
CA ARG A 303 -8.44 15.61 -18.51
C ARG A 303 -9.55 16.33 -19.25
N GLU A 304 -9.46 16.40 -20.58
CA GLU A 304 -10.49 17.04 -21.41
C GLU A 304 -11.81 16.26 -21.39
N PHE A 305 -11.75 14.94 -21.27
CA PHE A 305 -12.95 14.12 -21.05
C PHE A 305 -13.61 14.48 -19.71
N ILE A 306 -12.85 14.54 -18.61
CA ILE A 306 -13.37 14.91 -17.28
C ILE A 306 -14.01 16.30 -17.28
N LYS A 307 -13.38 17.29 -17.93
CA LYS A 307 -13.93 18.65 -18.03
C LYS A 307 -15.29 18.73 -18.74
N LYS A 308 -15.59 17.76 -19.62
CA LYS A 308 -16.84 17.70 -20.40
C LYS A 308 -17.92 16.89 -19.70
N LEU A 309 -17.63 16.27 -18.55
CA LEU A 309 -18.62 15.47 -17.82
C LEU A 309 -19.76 16.35 -17.30
N HIS A 310 -20.98 15.87 -17.52
CA HIS A 310 -22.16 16.46 -16.90
C HIS A 310 -22.35 15.89 -15.49
N SER A 311 -22.97 16.67 -14.61
CA SER A 311 -23.18 16.30 -13.20
C SER A 311 -24.14 15.12 -12.99
N ASP A 312 -24.80 14.65 -14.05
CA ASP A 312 -25.66 13.47 -14.08
C ASP A 312 -25.06 12.29 -14.86
N ASP A 313 -23.88 12.45 -15.47
CA ASP A 313 -23.22 11.41 -16.27
C ASP A 313 -22.46 10.41 -15.39
N LYS A 314 -23.20 9.46 -14.80
CA LYS A 314 -22.65 8.37 -13.98
C LYS A 314 -21.65 7.52 -14.76
N GLN A 315 -22.00 7.10 -15.98
CA GLN A 315 -21.15 6.22 -16.79
C GLN A 315 -19.86 6.93 -17.22
N GLY A 316 -19.94 8.18 -17.65
CA GLY A 316 -18.77 8.98 -18.00
C GLY A 316 -17.84 9.21 -16.81
N SER A 317 -18.40 9.50 -15.63
CA SER A 317 -17.60 9.71 -14.41
C SER A 317 -16.90 8.43 -13.96
N GLU A 318 -17.57 7.28 -14.04
CA GLU A 318 -16.96 5.98 -13.75
C GLU A 318 -15.86 5.64 -14.75
N LYS A 319 -16.08 5.87 -16.04
CA LYS A 319 -15.05 5.68 -17.07
C LYS A 319 -13.84 6.56 -16.81
N ALA A 320 -14.06 7.83 -16.50
CA ALA A 320 -12.97 8.76 -16.21
C ALA A 320 -12.13 8.33 -15.01
N LEU A 321 -12.77 7.84 -13.94
CA LEU A 321 -12.05 7.30 -12.79
C LEU A 321 -11.22 6.07 -13.16
N LYS A 322 -11.78 5.14 -13.94
CA LYS A 322 -11.07 3.96 -14.43
C LYS A 322 -9.84 4.33 -15.25
N ASP A 323 -9.99 5.24 -16.21
CA ASP A 323 -8.90 5.68 -17.08
C ASP A 323 -7.80 6.38 -16.26
N ALA A 324 -8.18 7.22 -15.29
CA ALA A 324 -7.24 7.89 -14.40
C ALA A 324 -6.47 6.91 -13.49
N GLU A 325 -7.16 5.94 -12.86
CA GLU A 325 -6.51 4.92 -12.03
C GLU A 325 -5.60 4.01 -12.87
N LYS A 326 -6.02 3.61 -14.08
CA LYS A 326 -5.18 2.84 -15.01
C LYS A 326 -3.90 3.60 -15.35
N LEU A 327 -4.01 4.87 -15.74
CA LEU A 327 -2.83 5.71 -16.02
C LEU A 327 -1.90 5.79 -14.82
N LYS A 328 -2.43 6.10 -13.63
CA LYS A 328 -1.65 6.20 -12.40
C LYS A 328 -0.89 4.91 -12.12
N VAL A 329 -1.60 3.78 -12.05
CA VAL A 329 -1.02 2.46 -11.71
C VAL A 329 0.10 2.07 -12.68
N PHE A 330 -0.11 2.28 -13.98
CA PHE A 330 0.90 1.95 -14.99
C PHE A 330 2.12 2.88 -14.94
N ILE A 331 1.94 4.16 -14.64
CA ILE A 331 3.05 5.12 -14.48
C ILE A 331 3.84 4.79 -13.22
N GLU A 332 3.18 4.51 -12.09
CA GLU A 332 3.84 4.07 -10.86
C GLU A 332 4.64 2.78 -11.08
N ALA A 333 4.07 1.81 -11.80
CA ALA A 333 4.78 0.57 -12.12
C ALA A 333 5.99 0.81 -13.04
N GLN A 334 5.90 1.76 -13.97
CA GLN A 334 7.02 2.16 -14.81
C GLN A 334 8.16 2.80 -14.00
N GLU A 335 7.83 3.54 -12.93
CA GLU A 335 8.79 4.07 -11.96
C GLU A 335 9.46 2.95 -11.17
N GLN A 336 8.69 1.95 -10.76
CA GLN A 336 9.18 0.81 -10.00
C GLN A 336 10.02 -0.17 -10.83
N PHE A 337 9.67 -0.37 -12.11
CA PHE A 337 10.26 -1.36 -13.02
C PHE A 337 10.90 -0.67 -14.23
N GLU A 338 11.87 0.22 -13.99
CA GLU A 338 12.46 1.15 -14.98
C GLU A 338 12.94 0.51 -16.29
N THR A 339 13.29 -0.78 -16.28
CA THR A 339 13.82 -1.50 -17.45
C THR A 339 12.76 -2.03 -18.41
N ARG A 340 11.47 -1.88 -18.09
CA ARG A 340 10.35 -2.50 -18.84
C ARG A 340 9.49 -1.48 -19.56
N ALA A 341 8.80 -1.91 -20.62
CA ALA A 341 7.82 -1.10 -21.35
C ALA A 341 6.41 -1.40 -20.85
N LEU A 342 6.11 -0.96 -19.62
CA LEU A 342 4.84 -1.28 -18.96
C LEU A 342 3.72 -0.34 -19.35
N LEU A 343 4.03 0.91 -19.67
CA LEU A 343 3.05 1.94 -20.03
C LEU A 343 2.06 1.46 -21.11
N PRO A 344 0.76 1.84 -20.98
CA PRO A 344 -0.29 1.34 -21.85
C PRO A 344 -0.02 1.70 -23.31
N ALA A 345 -0.35 0.76 -24.21
CA ALA A 345 -0.37 0.97 -25.65
C ALA A 345 -1.43 2.02 -26.03
N PRO A 346 -1.32 2.69 -27.19
CA PRO A 346 -2.35 3.63 -27.64
C PRO A 346 -3.74 2.96 -27.67
N GLU A 347 -4.76 3.64 -27.14
CA GLU A 347 -6.16 3.17 -27.16
C GLU A 347 -6.68 2.91 -28.59
N ASP A 348 -6.01 3.47 -29.61
CA ASP A 348 -6.36 3.30 -31.02
C ASP A 348 -6.24 1.83 -31.49
N ASP A 349 -5.48 0.97 -30.79
CA ASP A 349 -5.28 -0.44 -31.17
C ASP A 349 -6.30 -1.41 -30.53
N GLU A 350 -7.07 -0.99 -29.52
CA GLU A 350 -8.07 -1.85 -28.86
C GLU A 350 -9.46 -1.78 -29.55
N GLU A 351 -9.82 -0.65 -30.15
CA GLU A 351 -11.04 -0.54 -30.98
C GLU A 351 -10.88 -1.27 -32.33
N GLU A 352 -9.68 -1.28 -32.93
CA GLU A 352 -9.41 -1.98 -34.19
C GLU A 352 -9.45 -3.51 -34.02
N LYS A 353 -8.90 -4.04 -32.92
CA LYS A 353 -8.96 -5.48 -32.58
C LYS A 353 -10.36 -5.96 -32.17
N ALA A 354 -11.23 -5.05 -31.72
CA ALA A 354 -12.62 -5.35 -31.45
C ALA A 354 -13.45 -5.40 -32.73
N ASN A 355 -13.15 -4.54 -33.71
CA ASN A 355 -13.80 -4.56 -35.03
C ASN A 355 -13.34 -5.73 -35.92
N GLU A 356 -12.06 -6.12 -35.89
CA GLU A 356 -11.59 -7.28 -36.68
C GLU A 356 -12.18 -8.63 -36.21
N LYS A 357 -12.61 -8.74 -34.95
CA LYS A 357 -13.32 -9.93 -34.45
C LYS A 357 -14.82 -9.95 -34.79
N GLN A 358 -15.36 -8.86 -35.32
CA GLN A 358 -16.78 -8.72 -35.67
C GLN A 358 -17.03 -8.75 -37.18
N GLU A 359 -15.98 -8.68 -38.00
CA GLU A 359 -16.06 -8.69 -39.47
C GLU A 359 -15.57 -10.01 -40.11
N GLY A 360 -15.27 -11.03 -39.30
CA GLY A 360 -14.95 -12.37 -39.74
C GLY A 360 -16.18 -13.29 -39.77
N ASP A 361 -16.81 -13.33 -40.95
CA ASP A 361 -17.71 -14.37 -41.48
C ASP A 361 -19.22 -14.04 -41.51
N PRO A 362 -19.69 -13.60 -42.69
CA PRO A 362 -20.87 -14.23 -43.27
C PRO A 362 -20.64 -14.56 -44.75
N GLU A 363 -20.70 -15.84 -45.10
CA GLU A 363 -21.62 -16.40 -46.13
C GLU A 363 -21.07 -17.71 -46.71
N GLY A 364 -21.94 -18.73 -46.75
CA GLY A 364 -21.72 -19.91 -47.57
C GLY A 364 -22.56 -21.14 -47.22
N ASP A 365 -23.88 -20.97 -47.08
CA ASP A 365 -24.83 -22.08 -47.21
C ASP A 365 -24.71 -22.69 -48.61
N GLU A 366 -24.44 -24.00 -48.75
CA GLU A 366 -25.04 -24.83 -49.80
C GLU A 366 -25.26 -26.27 -49.30
N ASP A 367 -26.54 -26.59 -49.07
CA ASP A 367 -27.23 -27.82 -49.44
C ASP A 367 -26.44 -29.12 -49.57
N ILE A 368 -26.64 -30.09 -48.65
CA ILE A 368 -26.89 -31.51 -49.02
C ILE A 368 -27.87 -32.17 -48.01
N LEU A 369 -29.05 -32.53 -48.51
CA LEU A 369 -30.09 -33.37 -47.89
C LEU A 369 -29.62 -34.82 -47.61
N PRO A 370 -30.31 -35.58 -46.73
CA PRO A 370 -29.86 -36.88 -46.26
C PRO A 370 -30.19 -38.02 -47.23
N ALA A 371 -29.31 -39.01 -47.35
CA ALA A 371 -29.63 -40.29 -47.97
C ALA A 371 -29.07 -41.46 -47.15
N LEU A 372 -30.00 -42.33 -46.73
CA LEU A 372 -29.77 -43.72 -46.39
C LEU A 372 -28.86 -44.43 -47.41
N GLN A 373 -27.98 -45.32 -46.95
CA GLN A 373 -28.06 -46.77 -47.22
C GLN A 373 -26.87 -47.56 -46.66
N LEU A 374 -27.24 -48.71 -46.09
CA LEU A 374 -26.49 -49.93 -45.71
C LEU A 374 -25.65 -49.94 -44.43
#